data_AF-A0A9P6VP42-F1
#
_entry.id   AF-A0A9P6VP42-F1
#
_cell.length_a   1.000
_cell.length_b   1.000
_cell.length_c   1.000
_cell.angle_alpha   90.00
_cell.angle_beta   90.00
_cell.angle_gamma   90.00
#
_symmetry.space_group_name_H-M   'P 1'
#
loop_
_entity.id
_entity.type
_entity.pdbx_description
1 polymer ?
#
loop_
_entity_poly.entity_id
_entity_poly.type
_entity_poly.pdbx_seq_one_letter_code
_entity_poly.pdbx_strand_id
1 'polypeptide(L)'
;MAANFWESTQRRHWQFTKGQLEDIRKKLEDEDQNLVQMYPLPKLLDSGNDWDSDTSKLGECEFFMISEMSSQLIVHHPYRSLTALQPIFSLTPEESALAWSIINDHYMTDLPLLFAPHIIAIMSILLALVLRPNTTGLQSASGSAGTMSSAAHAALGSTGQSKPGNGDKLGGARTKVQKLANWLAESNIDIEAIVDCTQEIISFYEIQEVYNEKLSREQINRFVKARGLDK
;
A
#
# COMPACT_ATOMS: atom_id res chain seq x y z
N MET A 1 -1.75 -28.54 1.70
CA MET A 1 -2.64 -27.65 0.94
C MET A 1 -2.04 -26.26 1.00
N ALA A 2 -1.35 -25.83 -0.06
CA ALA A 2 -0.80 -24.48 -0.09
C ALA A 2 -1.95 -23.50 -0.33
N ALA A 3 -2.20 -22.59 0.61
CA ALA A 3 -3.18 -21.53 0.46
C ALA A 3 -2.88 -20.75 -0.83
N ASN A 4 -3.75 -20.90 -1.82
CA ASN A 4 -3.72 -20.26 -3.12
C ASN A 4 -4.58 -19.00 -3.04
N PHE A 5 -4.03 -17.87 -3.48
CA PHE A 5 -4.76 -16.60 -3.51
C PHE A 5 -6.11 -16.72 -4.25
N TRP A 6 -6.16 -17.53 -5.31
CA TRP A 6 -7.34 -17.71 -6.16
C TRP A 6 -8.55 -18.35 -5.48
N GLU A 7 -8.35 -19.16 -4.44
CA GLU A 7 -9.42 -19.76 -3.64
C GLU A 7 -9.52 -19.14 -2.23
N SER A 8 -8.74 -18.09 -1.97
CA SER A 8 -8.65 -17.45 -0.65
C SER A 8 -9.91 -16.66 -0.29
N THR A 9 -10.19 -16.58 1.02
CA THR A 9 -11.25 -15.71 1.57
C THR A 9 -10.98 -14.25 1.24
N GLN A 10 -9.71 -13.84 1.23
CA GLN A 10 -9.29 -12.49 0.84
C GLN A 10 -9.81 -12.13 -0.56
N ARG A 11 -9.65 -13.01 -1.55
CA ARG A 11 -10.16 -12.74 -2.91
C ARG A 11 -11.68 -12.69 -2.97
N ARG A 12 -12.37 -13.53 -2.19
CA ARG A 12 -13.83 -13.67 -2.25
C ARG A 12 -14.59 -12.57 -1.52
N HIS A 13 -14.00 -12.03 -0.46
CA HIS A 13 -14.71 -11.17 0.46
C HIS A 13 -14.05 -9.80 0.65
N TRP A 14 -12.75 -9.68 0.37
CA TRP A 14 -11.96 -8.48 0.67
C TRP A 14 -11.37 -7.83 -0.59
N GLN A 15 -11.97 -8.11 -1.75
CA GLN A 15 -11.71 -7.35 -2.97
C GLN A 15 -12.92 -6.50 -3.30
N PHE A 16 -12.70 -5.19 -3.37
CA PHE A 16 -13.72 -4.22 -3.66
C PHE A 16 -13.31 -3.39 -4.88
N THR A 17 -14.29 -2.88 -5.61
CA THR A 17 -14.04 -1.81 -6.58
C THR A 17 -13.99 -0.46 -5.85
N LYS A 18 -13.33 0.54 -6.43
CA LYS A 18 -13.22 1.89 -5.84
C LYS A 18 -14.59 2.47 -5.47
N GLY A 19 -15.56 2.37 -6.38
CA GLY A 19 -16.93 2.83 -6.12
C GLY A 19 -17.65 2.06 -5.02
N GLN A 20 -17.48 0.73 -4.95
CA GLN A 20 -18.05 -0.07 -3.86
C GLN A 20 -17.45 0.32 -2.50
N LEU A 21 -16.14 0.60 -2.45
CA LEU A 21 -15.48 1.00 -1.21
C LEU A 21 -15.97 2.39 -0.75
N GLU A 22 -16.16 3.33 -1.68
CA GLU A 22 -16.75 4.64 -1.39
C GLU A 22 -18.20 4.53 -0.90
N ASP A 23 -19.01 3.67 -1.52
CA ASP A 23 -20.39 3.42 -1.10
C ASP A 23 -20.46 2.77 0.29
N ILE A 24 -19.59 1.80 0.56
CA ILE A 24 -19.47 1.16 1.89
C ILE A 24 -19.03 2.20 2.93
N ARG A 25 -18.02 3.03 2.63
CA ARG A 25 -17.56 4.10 3.51
C ARG A 25 -18.67 5.07 3.84
N LYS A 26 -19.40 5.53 2.83
CA LYS A 26 -20.51 6.47 3.01
C LYS A 26 -21.63 5.85 3.85
N LYS A 27 -21.96 4.59 3.58
CA LYS A 27 -22.96 3.86 4.35
C LYS A 27 -22.54 3.68 5.82
N LEU A 28 -21.27 3.33 6.05
CA LEU A 28 -20.70 3.25 7.40
C LEU A 28 -20.68 4.61 8.09
N GLU A 29 -20.33 5.71 7.40
CA GLU A 29 -20.39 7.07 7.97
C GLU A 29 -21.82 7.46 8.39
N ASP A 30 -22.81 7.12 7.57
CA ASP A 30 -24.23 7.36 7.84
C ASP A 30 -24.75 6.50 9.02
N GLU A 31 -24.27 5.25 9.15
CA GLU A 31 -24.60 4.35 10.27
C GLU A 31 -23.85 4.72 11.57
N ASP A 32 -22.57 5.10 11.47
CA ASP A 32 -21.67 5.42 12.57
C ASP A 32 -22.02 6.71 13.30
N GLN A 33 -22.77 7.61 12.65
CA GLN A 33 -23.28 8.81 13.30
C GLN A 33 -24.10 8.48 14.56
N ASN A 34 -24.74 7.29 14.58
CA ASN A 34 -25.45 6.74 15.73
C ASN A 34 -24.55 5.85 16.63
N LEU A 35 -23.60 5.09 16.09
CA LEU A 35 -22.72 4.20 16.88
C LEU A 35 -21.74 4.98 17.78
N VAL A 36 -21.22 6.12 17.32
CA VAL A 36 -20.39 7.04 18.14
C VAL A 36 -21.18 7.61 19.33
N GLN A 37 -22.51 7.68 19.23
CA GLN A 37 -23.38 8.05 20.36
C GLN A 37 -23.76 6.84 21.25
N MET A 38 -23.86 5.65 20.66
CA MET A 38 -24.33 4.43 21.32
C MET A 38 -23.22 3.75 22.16
N TYR A 39 -21.97 3.89 21.74
CA TYR A 39 -20.79 3.36 22.44
C TYR A 39 -19.80 4.49 22.76
N PRO A 40 -20.01 5.24 23.85
CA PRO A 40 -19.03 6.22 24.28
C PRO A 40 -17.69 5.54 24.55
N LEU A 41 -16.62 6.09 23.97
CA LEU A 41 -15.23 5.66 24.21
C LEU A 41 -15.00 5.45 25.72
N PRO A 42 -14.39 4.32 26.12
CA PRO A 42 -14.04 4.10 27.51
C PRO A 42 -13.27 5.31 28.05
N LYS A 43 -13.71 5.85 29.19
CA LYS A 43 -13.01 6.96 29.84
C LYS A 43 -11.58 6.52 30.11
N LEU A 44 -10.61 7.28 29.60
CA LEU A 44 -9.20 7.05 29.85
C LEU A 44 -8.96 7.48 31.30
N LEU A 45 -9.06 6.53 32.22
CA LEU A 45 -8.84 6.78 33.63
C LEU A 45 -7.40 7.25 33.84
N ASP A 46 -7.33 8.41 34.50
CA ASP A 46 -6.21 9.09 35.16
C ASP A 46 -4.79 8.56 34.93
N SER A 47 -3.92 9.49 34.56
CA SER A 47 -2.49 9.30 34.39
C SER A 47 -1.83 8.91 35.73
N GLY A 48 -1.51 7.63 35.90
CA GLY A 48 -0.69 7.21 37.04
C GLY A 48 -0.59 5.69 37.19
N ASN A 49 0.32 5.06 36.44
CA ASN A 49 0.86 3.73 36.71
C ASN A 49 -0.05 2.48 36.60
N ASP A 50 -1.27 2.55 36.07
CA ASP A 50 -2.10 1.36 35.88
C ASP A 50 -2.12 0.90 34.41
N TRP A 51 -1.01 0.33 33.96
CA TRP A 51 -1.01 -0.59 32.81
C TRP A 51 -1.43 -2.00 33.25
N ASP A 52 -2.18 -2.15 34.35
CA ASP A 52 -3.12 -3.27 34.50
C ASP A 52 -4.17 -3.12 33.39
N SER A 53 -3.68 -3.46 32.19
CA SER A 53 -4.37 -3.72 30.97
C SER A 53 -5.55 -4.55 31.38
N ASP A 54 -6.72 -3.93 31.43
CA ASP A 54 -8.00 -4.62 31.50
C ASP A 54 -8.02 -5.58 30.31
N THR A 55 -7.44 -6.75 30.51
CA THR A 55 -7.27 -7.79 29.51
C THR A 55 -8.66 -8.23 29.06
N SER A 56 -9.65 -8.06 29.95
CA SER A 56 -11.09 -8.11 29.69
C SER A 56 -11.53 -7.12 28.60
N LYS A 57 -11.17 -5.83 28.70
CA LYS A 57 -11.53 -4.82 27.68
C LYS A 57 -10.81 -5.06 26.37
N LEU A 58 -9.53 -5.45 26.41
CA LEU A 58 -8.79 -5.82 25.21
C LEU A 58 -9.41 -7.06 24.53
N GLY A 59 -9.84 -8.06 25.32
CA GLY A 59 -10.52 -9.25 24.84
C GLY A 59 -11.90 -8.96 24.26
N GLU A 60 -12.66 -8.02 24.84
CA GLU A 60 -13.89 -7.51 24.25
C GLU A 60 -13.62 -6.83 22.89
N CYS A 61 -12.61 -5.96 22.81
CA CYS A 61 -12.20 -5.33 21.54
C CYS A 61 -11.77 -6.37 20.48
N GLU A 62 -10.97 -7.37 20.86
CA GLU A 62 -10.57 -8.46 19.97
C GLU A 62 -11.80 -9.23 19.44
N PHE A 63 -12.73 -9.57 20.32
CA PHE A 63 -13.97 -10.24 19.95
C PHE A 63 -14.80 -9.42 18.95
N PHE A 64 -14.94 -8.11 19.19
CA PHE A 64 -15.61 -7.21 18.27
C PHE A 64 -14.93 -7.16 16.91
N MET A 65 -13.60 -7.05 16.85
CA MET A 65 -12.87 -7.07 15.57
C MET A 65 -13.07 -8.38 14.82
N ILE A 66 -13.01 -9.52 15.49
CA ILE A 66 -13.22 -10.83 14.86
C ILE A 66 -14.64 -10.97 14.32
N SER A 67 -15.63 -10.52 15.10
CA SER A 67 -17.04 -10.52 14.70
C SER A 67 -17.28 -9.64 13.46
N GLU A 68 -16.71 -8.44 13.44
CA GLU A 68 -16.83 -7.50 12.31
C GLU A 68 -16.17 -8.07 11.04
N MET A 69 -15.00 -8.69 11.19
CA MET A 69 -14.29 -9.35 10.10
C MET A 69 -14.91 -10.70 9.70
N SER A 70 -16.03 -11.11 10.32
CA SER A 70 -16.71 -12.39 10.11
C SER A 70 -15.75 -13.59 10.16
N SER A 71 -14.76 -13.55 11.06
CA SER A 71 -13.70 -14.56 11.23
C SER A 71 -12.81 -14.84 10.00
N GLN A 72 -12.74 -13.92 9.03
CA GLN A 72 -11.89 -14.06 7.85
C GLN A 72 -10.49 -13.49 8.12
N LEU A 73 -9.60 -14.23 8.79
CA LEU A 73 -8.34 -13.65 9.30
C LEU A 73 -7.09 -13.93 8.45
N ILE A 74 -7.24 -14.61 7.31
CA ILE A 74 -6.11 -15.01 6.46
C ILE A 74 -5.92 -14.01 5.32
N VAL A 75 -4.77 -13.34 5.31
CA VAL A 75 -4.36 -12.39 4.27
C VAL A 75 -3.09 -12.88 3.57
N HIS A 76 -3.07 -12.77 2.24
CA HIS A 76 -1.90 -13.03 1.42
C HIS A 76 -1.09 -11.75 1.23
N HIS A 77 0.17 -11.79 1.67
CA HIS A 77 1.07 -10.65 1.56
C HIS A 77 1.86 -10.65 0.23
N PRO A 78 2.11 -9.46 -0.37
CA PRO A 78 2.89 -9.29 -1.60
C PRO A 78 4.38 -9.68 -1.48
N TYR A 79 4.96 -9.74 -0.27
CA TYR A 79 6.36 -10.14 -0.08
C TYR A 79 6.67 -11.53 -0.66
N ARG A 80 5.72 -12.46 -0.56
CA ARG A 80 5.89 -13.81 -1.12
C ARG A 80 6.05 -13.77 -2.63
N SER A 81 5.26 -12.92 -3.31
CA SER A 81 5.35 -12.71 -4.75
C SER A 81 6.66 -12.03 -5.12
N LEU A 82 7.12 -11.05 -4.34
CA LEU A 82 8.40 -10.38 -4.58
C LEU A 82 9.59 -11.35 -4.54
N THR A 83 9.66 -12.23 -3.54
CA THR A 83 10.71 -13.25 -3.43
C THR A 83 10.65 -14.26 -4.58
N ALA A 84 9.46 -14.59 -5.08
CA ALA A 84 9.31 -15.49 -6.23
C ALA A 84 9.76 -14.85 -7.56
N LEU A 85 9.57 -13.53 -7.71
CA LEU A 85 9.90 -12.78 -8.93
C LEU A 85 11.36 -12.28 -8.96
N GLN A 86 12.03 -12.16 -7.81
CA GLN A 86 13.44 -11.80 -7.70
C GLN A 86 14.39 -12.54 -8.66
N PRO A 87 14.40 -13.90 -8.71
CA PRO A 87 15.32 -14.63 -9.58
C PRO A 87 15.00 -14.45 -11.06
N ILE A 88 13.72 -14.25 -11.42
CA ILE A 88 13.26 -14.09 -12.80
C ILE A 88 13.78 -12.79 -13.41
N PHE A 89 13.74 -11.70 -12.64
CA PHE A 89 14.18 -10.39 -13.11
C PHE A 89 15.65 -10.07 -12.80
N SER A 90 16.36 -10.99 -12.12
CA SER A 90 17.76 -10.81 -11.69
C SER A 90 17.96 -9.47 -10.95
N LEU A 91 17.07 -9.20 -9.98
CA LEU A 91 17.10 -7.96 -9.20
C LEU A 91 18.35 -7.92 -8.31
N THR A 92 18.96 -6.75 -8.20
CA THR A 92 20.03 -6.52 -7.22
C THR A 92 19.45 -6.52 -5.80
N PRO A 93 20.26 -6.76 -4.77
CA PRO A 93 19.81 -6.65 -3.38
C PRO A 93 19.28 -5.24 -3.05
N GLU A 94 19.85 -4.19 -3.65
CA GLU A 94 19.38 -2.80 -3.49
C GLU A 94 18.01 -2.56 -4.11
N GLU A 95 17.78 -3.01 -5.36
CA GLU A 95 16.48 -2.92 -6.02
C GLU A 95 15.41 -3.70 -5.25
N SER A 96 15.80 -4.85 -4.71
CA SER A 96 14.95 -5.65 -3.85
C SER A 96 14.60 -4.88 -2.59
N ALA A 97 15.57 -4.35 -1.85
CA ALA A 97 15.31 -3.59 -0.64
C ALA A 97 14.38 -2.38 -0.89
N LEU A 98 14.54 -1.69 -2.03
CA LEU A 98 13.67 -0.59 -2.43
C LEU A 98 12.24 -1.08 -2.73
N ALA A 99 12.09 -2.17 -3.50
CA ALA A 99 10.78 -2.77 -3.74
C ALA A 99 10.09 -3.24 -2.44
N TRP A 100 10.86 -3.76 -1.47
CA TRP A 100 10.36 -4.10 -0.14
C TRP A 100 9.88 -2.86 0.63
N SER A 101 10.58 -1.73 0.53
CA SER A 101 10.16 -0.46 1.14
C SER A 101 8.84 0.05 0.54
N ILE A 102 8.70 0.03 -0.79
CA ILE A 102 7.44 0.41 -1.46
C ILE A 102 6.31 -0.52 -1.04
N ILE A 103 6.60 -1.81 -0.85
CA ILE A 103 5.65 -2.76 -0.28
C ILE A 103 5.34 -2.44 1.19
N ASN A 104 6.18 -1.76 1.96
CA ASN A 104 5.75 -1.32 3.28
C ASN A 104 4.80 -0.13 3.17
N ASP A 105 5.08 0.79 2.24
CA ASP A 105 4.32 2.02 2.05
C ASP A 105 2.90 1.76 1.51
N HIS A 106 2.69 0.77 0.64
CA HIS A 106 1.36 0.50 0.09
C HIS A 106 0.31 0.12 1.17
N TYR A 107 0.72 -0.36 2.35
CA TYR A 107 -0.22 -0.63 3.45
C TYR A 107 -0.80 0.64 4.08
N MET A 108 -0.23 1.80 3.80
CA MET A 108 -0.80 3.10 4.21
C MET A 108 -1.94 3.55 3.29
N THR A 109 -2.20 2.79 2.23
CA THR A 109 -3.23 3.08 1.22
C THR A 109 -4.28 1.97 1.18
N ASP A 110 -5.35 2.21 0.43
CA ASP A 110 -6.44 1.23 0.24
C ASP A 110 -6.09 0.11 -0.76
N LEU A 111 -4.88 0.12 -1.32
CA LEU A 111 -4.43 -0.82 -2.36
C LEU A 111 -4.53 -2.30 -1.98
N PRO A 112 -4.29 -2.74 -0.73
CA PRO A 112 -4.46 -4.14 -0.35
C PRO A 112 -5.89 -4.70 -0.53
N LEU A 113 -6.90 -3.83 -0.56
CA LEU A 113 -8.32 -4.17 -0.74
C LEU A 113 -8.78 -4.05 -2.21
N LEU A 114 -8.05 -3.30 -3.03
CA LEU A 114 -8.38 -3.08 -4.44
C LEU A 114 -7.71 -4.11 -5.35
N PHE A 115 -6.44 -4.44 -5.08
CA PHE A 115 -5.61 -5.23 -5.99
C PHE A 115 -5.10 -6.53 -5.36
N ALA A 116 -4.82 -7.50 -6.22
CA ALA A 116 -4.23 -8.76 -5.78
C ALA A 116 -2.74 -8.56 -5.38
N PRO A 117 -2.21 -9.36 -4.44
CA PRO A 117 -0.86 -9.18 -3.91
C PRO A 117 0.26 -9.40 -4.94
N HIS A 118 -0.02 -10.10 -6.05
CA HIS A 118 0.94 -10.24 -7.14
C HIS A 118 1.05 -8.97 -7.99
N ILE A 119 -0.05 -8.23 -8.18
CA ILE A 119 -0.07 -6.96 -8.92
C ILE A 119 0.73 -5.90 -8.14
N ILE A 120 0.52 -5.82 -6.83
CA ILE A 120 1.24 -4.91 -5.93
C ILE A 120 2.75 -5.20 -5.95
N ALA A 121 3.14 -6.47 -5.95
CA ALA A 121 4.56 -6.86 -6.02
C ALA A 121 5.20 -6.51 -7.38
N ILE A 122 4.45 -6.57 -8.48
CA ILE A 122 4.94 -6.16 -9.79
C ILE A 122 5.07 -4.63 -9.86
N MET A 123 4.08 -3.91 -9.33
CA MET A 123 4.12 -2.45 -9.22
C MET A 123 5.34 -1.99 -8.42
N SER A 124 5.64 -2.63 -7.28
CA SER A 124 6.80 -2.25 -6.47
C SER A 124 8.14 -2.54 -7.16
N ILE A 125 8.23 -3.61 -7.96
CA ILE A 125 9.39 -3.90 -8.81
C ILE A 125 9.51 -2.86 -9.93
N LEU A 126 8.41 -2.53 -10.61
CA LEU A 126 8.39 -1.52 -11.67
C LEU A 126 8.88 -0.18 -11.15
N LEU A 127 8.32 0.27 -10.02
CA LEU A 127 8.75 1.48 -9.34
C LEU A 127 10.22 1.40 -8.91
N ALA A 128 10.67 0.30 -8.30
CA ALA A 128 12.08 0.15 -7.91
C ALA A 128 13.07 0.22 -9.09
N LEU A 129 12.67 -0.28 -10.27
CA LEU A 129 13.49 -0.21 -11.47
C LEU A 129 13.49 1.20 -12.09
N VAL A 130 12.39 1.93 -11.99
CA VAL A 130 12.24 3.32 -12.49
C VAL A 130 12.92 4.33 -11.56
N LEU A 131 12.85 4.12 -10.24
CA LEU A 131 13.35 5.01 -9.19
C LEU A 131 14.86 4.92 -8.94
N ARG A 132 15.62 4.12 -9.69
CA ARG A 132 17.06 3.97 -9.40
C ARG A 132 17.76 5.35 -9.39
N PRO A 133 18.44 5.71 -8.28
CA PRO A 133 19.12 6.98 -8.16
C PRO A 133 20.37 6.93 -9.05
N ASN A 134 20.39 7.71 -10.13
CA ASN A 134 21.66 8.09 -10.76
C ASN A 134 22.33 9.26 -10.02
N THR A 135 21.97 9.52 -8.76
CA THR A 135 22.56 10.58 -7.95
C THR A 135 22.79 10.07 -6.54
N THR A 136 24.07 9.87 -6.22
CA THR A 136 24.64 9.87 -4.88
C THR A 136 23.80 10.60 -3.84
N GLY A 137 23.48 9.89 -2.76
CA GLY A 137 22.90 10.47 -1.56
C GLY A 137 21.51 9.92 -1.29
N LEU A 138 21.45 9.06 -0.29
CA LEU A 138 20.31 8.79 0.57
C LEU A 138 19.43 10.04 0.76
N GLN A 139 18.47 10.25 -0.14
CA GLN A 139 17.35 11.16 0.02
C GLN A 139 16.16 10.45 -0.60
N SER A 140 15.35 9.91 0.32
CA SER A 140 13.90 9.80 0.30
C SER A 140 13.20 9.56 -1.03
N ALA A 141 12.22 8.66 -1.00
CA ALA A 141 11.21 8.42 -2.04
C ALA A 141 10.37 9.66 -2.44
N SER A 142 10.80 10.87 -2.07
CA SER A 142 10.26 12.20 -2.41
C SER A 142 10.87 12.77 -3.70
N GLY A 143 11.31 11.91 -4.62
CA GLY A 143 11.76 12.34 -5.94
C GLY A 143 10.56 12.74 -6.78
N SER A 144 10.22 14.04 -6.81
CA SER A 144 9.11 14.68 -7.53
C SER A 144 8.16 13.71 -8.24
N ALA A 145 7.02 13.41 -7.61
CA ALA A 145 5.94 12.55 -8.11
C ALA A 145 5.63 12.68 -9.61
N GLY A 146 5.71 13.91 -10.17
CA GLY A 146 5.54 14.17 -11.60
C GLY A 146 6.59 13.52 -12.53
N THR A 147 7.82 13.34 -12.06
CA THR A 147 8.88 12.62 -12.79
C THR A 147 8.67 11.11 -12.77
N MET A 148 8.12 10.58 -11.68
CA MET A 148 7.83 9.16 -11.52
C MET A 148 6.70 8.71 -12.47
N SER A 149 5.61 9.48 -12.54
CA SER A 149 4.46 9.17 -13.40
C SER A 149 4.85 9.15 -14.88
N SER A 150 5.59 10.17 -15.33
CA SER A 150 6.05 10.26 -16.71
C SER A 150 7.04 9.14 -17.08
N ALA A 151 7.94 8.77 -16.16
CA ALA A 151 8.93 7.71 -16.38
C ALA A 151 8.30 6.31 -16.37
N ALA A 152 7.31 6.06 -15.49
CA ALA A 152 6.57 4.80 -15.45
C ALA A 152 5.72 4.60 -16.72
N HIS A 153 5.01 5.65 -17.17
CA HIS A 153 4.26 5.60 -18.43
C HIS A 153 5.17 5.46 -19.65
N ALA A 154 6.32 6.13 -19.69
CA ALA A 154 7.29 5.98 -20.78
C ALA A 154 7.95 4.59 -20.80
N ALA A 155 8.20 4.00 -19.63
CA ALA A 155 8.74 2.65 -19.49
C ALA A 155 7.78 1.61 -20.07
N LEU A 156 6.49 1.67 -19.72
CA LEU A 156 5.46 0.76 -20.23
C LEU A 156 5.09 1.03 -21.70
N GLY A 157 5.15 2.29 -22.16
CA GLY A 157 4.79 2.68 -23.53
C GLY A 157 5.89 2.47 -24.58
N SER A 158 7.09 2.05 -24.19
CA SER A 158 8.26 1.91 -25.09
C SER A 158 8.32 0.59 -25.88
N THR A 159 7.21 -0.15 -25.96
CA THR A 159 7.07 -1.46 -26.63
C THR A 159 7.26 -1.45 -28.16
N GLY A 160 7.71 -0.35 -28.78
CA GLY A 160 7.70 -0.19 -30.24
C GLY A 160 8.92 0.40 -30.97
N GLN A 161 9.98 0.90 -30.31
CA GLN A 161 11.15 1.44 -31.04
C GLN A 161 12.50 1.08 -30.42
N SER A 162 13.10 0.03 -30.98
CA SER A 162 14.48 -0.38 -30.73
C SER A 162 15.46 0.49 -31.54
N LYS A 163 16.21 1.36 -30.85
CA LYS A 163 17.48 1.91 -31.37
C LYS A 163 18.55 1.82 -30.29
N PRO A 164 19.63 1.03 -30.47
CA PRO A 164 20.67 0.88 -29.47
C PRO A 164 21.63 2.07 -29.54
N GLY A 165 21.51 3.00 -28.59
CA GLY A 165 22.46 4.09 -28.37
C GLY A 165 23.42 3.75 -27.22
N ASN A 166 24.72 3.77 -27.52
CA ASN A 166 25.85 3.42 -26.66
C ASN A 166 25.89 4.26 -25.36
N GLY A 167 25.88 3.63 -24.19
CA GLY A 167 25.89 4.30 -22.88
C GLY A 167 26.03 3.32 -21.69
N ASP A 168 27.26 2.90 -21.44
CA ASP A 168 27.70 1.69 -20.71
C ASP A 168 27.41 1.60 -19.19
N LYS A 169 26.52 2.42 -18.63
CA LYS A 169 26.04 2.28 -17.23
C LYS A 169 24.55 2.53 -17.03
N LEU A 170 23.90 3.23 -17.97
CA LEU A 170 22.45 3.48 -17.99
C LEU A 170 21.66 2.37 -18.72
N GLY A 171 22.36 1.48 -19.42
CA GLY A 171 21.76 0.39 -20.21
C GLY A 171 21.17 -0.75 -19.38
N GLY A 172 21.70 -1.03 -18.19
CA GLY A 172 21.27 -2.19 -17.38
C GLY A 172 19.85 -2.08 -16.85
N ALA A 173 19.45 -0.90 -16.35
CA ALA A 173 18.09 -0.67 -15.84
C ALA A 173 17.06 -0.67 -16.98
N ARG A 174 17.34 0.01 -18.10
CA ARG A 174 16.47 -0.05 -19.30
C ARG A 174 16.33 -1.47 -19.85
N THR A 175 17.38 -2.28 -19.78
CA THR A 175 17.31 -3.69 -20.19
C THR A 175 16.42 -4.51 -19.24
N LYS A 176 16.47 -4.26 -17.92
CA LYS A 176 15.61 -4.93 -16.94
C LYS A 176 14.14 -4.51 -17.07
N VAL A 177 13.89 -3.22 -17.29
CA VAL A 177 12.54 -2.68 -17.57
C VAL A 177 11.99 -3.29 -18.86
N GLN A 178 12.80 -3.40 -19.91
CA GLN A 178 12.39 -4.06 -21.15
C GLN A 178 12.08 -5.55 -20.94
N LYS A 179 12.87 -6.25 -20.12
CA LYS A 179 12.59 -7.64 -19.74
C LYS A 179 11.28 -7.76 -18.95
N LEU A 180 11.01 -6.84 -18.03
CA LEU A 180 9.74 -6.77 -17.31
C LEU A 180 8.57 -6.50 -18.28
N ALA A 181 8.70 -5.54 -19.19
CA ALA A 181 7.68 -5.22 -20.18
C ALA A 181 7.39 -6.41 -21.12
N ASN A 182 8.44 -7.09 -21.60
CA ASN A 182 8.28 -8.29 -22.42
C ASN A 182 7.62 -9.43 -21.64
N TRP A 183 8.00 -9.65 -20.38
CA TRP A 183 7.39 -10.65 -19.51
C TRP A 183 5.92 -10.33 -19.20
N LEU A 184 5.60 -9.05 -19.01
CA LEU A 184 4.22 -8.57 -18.83
C LEU A 184 3.40 -8.77 -20.10
N ALA A 185 3.97 -8.52 -21.28
CA ALA A 185 3.28 -8.76 -22.55
C ALA A 185 3.01 -10.25 -22.83
N GLU A 186 3.87 -11.14 -22.32
CA GLU A 186 3.67 -12.59 -22.39
C GLU A 186 2.71 -13.11 -21.30
N SER A 187 2.49 -12.34 -20.24
CA SER A 187 1.65 -12.73 -19.10
C SER A 187 0.24 -12.17 -19.25
N ASN A 188 -0.78 -12.96 -18.84
CA ASN A 188 -2.18 -12.50 -18.82
C ASN A 188 -2.48 -11.59 -17.62
N ILE A 189 -1.57 -10.67 -17.29
CA ILE A 189 -1.69 -9.75 -16.16
C ILE A 189 -2.25 -8.43 -16.67
N ASP A 190 -3.21 -7.89 -15.93
CA ASP A 190 -3.84 -6.61 -16.26
C ASP A 190 -2.85 -5.45 -16.05
N ILE A 191 -2.53 -4.77 -17.15
CA ILE A 191 -1.60 -3.64 -17.19
C ILE A 191 -2.29 -2.38 -16.63
N GLU A 192 -3.60 -2.23 -16.83
CA GLU A 192 -4.37 -1.08 -16.33
C GLU A 192 -4.35 -1.09 -14.79
N ALA A 193 -4.55 -2.25 -14.18
CA ALA A 193 -4.44 -2.42 -12.73
C ALA A 193 -3.05 -2.03 -12.17
N ILE A 194 -1.96 -2.28 -12.92
CA ILE A 194 -0.61 -1.88 -12.50
C ILE A 194 -0.46 -0.36 -12.57
N VAL A 195 -0.99 0.27 -13.63
CA VAL A 195 -0.94 1.73 -13.81
C VAL A 195 -1.73 2.43 -12.70
N ASP A 196 -2.95 1.98 -12.43
CA ASP A 196 -3.80 2.54 -11.36
C ASP A 196 -3.13 2.38 -9.99
N CYS A 197 -2.58 1.20 -9.70
CA CYS A 197 -1.84 0.95 -8.46
C CYS A 197 -0.61 1.86 -8.33
N THR A 198 0.09 2.13 -9.43
CA THR A 198 1.22 3.07 -9.45
C THR A 198 0.77 4.50 -9.19
N GLN A 199 -0.34 4.94 -9.79
CA GLN A 199 -0.87 6.29 -9.62
C GLN A 199 -1.31 6.56 -8.17
N GLU A 200 -1.93 5.59 -7.50
CA GLU A 200 -2.32 5.72 -6.09
C GLU A 200 -1.10 5.82 -5.16
N ILE A 201 -0.01 5.07 -5.42
CA ILE A 201 1.25 5.21 -4.66
C ILE A 201 1.89 6.58 -4.89
N ILE A 202 1.91 7.06 -6.13
CA ILE A 202 2.46 8.39 -6.45
C ILE A 202 1.64 9.47 -5.74
N SER A 203 0.31 9.38 -5.80
CA SER A 203 -0.61 10.31 -5.13
C SER A 203 -0.41 10.28 -3.60
N PHE A 204 -0.17 9.10 -3.03
CA PHE A 204 0.17 8.96 -1.62
C PHE A 204 1.45 9.70 -1.26
N TYR A 205 2.51 9.60 -2.07
CA TYR A 205 3.76 10.33 -1.81
C TYR A 205 3.58 11.85 -1.89
N GLU A 206 2.74 12.37 -2.79
CA GLU A 206 2.41 13.81 -2.84
C GLU A 206 1.72 14.29 -1.55
N ILE A 207 0.77 13.51 -1.04
CA ILE A 207 0.06 13.84 0.21
C ILE A 207 1.01 13.75 1.41
N GLN A 208 1.90 12.75 1.42
CA GLN A 208 2.87 12.56 2.48
C GLN A 208 3.85 13.74 2.59
N GLU A 209 4.21 14.39 1.48
CA GLU A 209 5.04 15.61 1.49
C GLU A 209 4.32 16.81 2.15
N VAL A 210 2.99 16.88 1.99
CA VAL A 210 2.16 17.98 2.54
C VAL A 210 1.73 17.69 4.00
N TYR A 211 1.92 16.46 4.48
CA TYR A 211 1.49 16.04 5.82
C TYR A 211 2.17 16.83 6.94
N ASN A 212 1.36 17.37 7.86
CA ASN A 212 1.82 18.12 9.02
C ASN A 212 1.36 17.46 10.32
N GLU A 213 2.30 16.79 10.99
CA GLU A 213 2.04 16.07 12.24
C GLU A 213 1.46 16.95 13.35
N LYS A 214 1.90 18.22 13.46
CA LYS A 214 1.45 19.13 14.52
C LYS A 214 -0.03 19.46 14.37
N LEU A 215 -0.45 19.78 13.14
CA LEU A 215 -1.85 20.10 12.87
C LEU A 215 -2.75 18.89 13.13
N SER A 216 -2.37 17.70 12.66
CA SER A 216 -3.13 16.47 12.87
C SER A 216 -3.28 16.14 14.36
N ARG A 217 -2.18 16.24 15.12
CA ARG A 217 -2.18 16.02 16.58
C ARG A 217 -3.07 17.02 17.32
N GLU A 218 -3.04 18.30 16.93
CA GLU A 218 -3.90 19.32 17.51
C GLU A 218 -5.39 19.05 17.26
N GLN A 219 -5.76 18.61 16.05
CA GLN A 219 -7.15 18.26 15.74
C GLN A 219 -7.64 17.07 16.56
N ILE A 220 -6.82 16.02 16.69
CA ILE A 220 -7.13 14.85 17.53
C ILE A 220 -7.31 15.28 18.99
N ASN A 221 -6.39 16.08 19.52
CA ASN A 221 -6.49 16.57 20.90
C ASN A 221 -7.73 17.44 21.12
N ARG A 222 -8.13 18.26 20.15
CA ARG A 222 -9.39 19.02 20.23
C ARG A 222 -10.60 18.10 20.25
N PHE A 223 -10.61 17.05 19.42
CA PHE A 223 -11.69 16.07 19.39
C PHE A 223 -11.82 15.33 20.74
N VAL A 224 -10.71 14.85 21.30
CA VAL A 224 -10.67 14.17 22.61
C VAL A 224 -11.19 15.07 23.71
N LYS A 225 -10.75 16.34 23.73
CA LYS A 225 -11.21 17.34 24.71
C LYS A 225 -12.69 17.70 24.55
N ALA A 226 -13.17 17.88 23.32
CA ALA A 226 -14.57 18.20 23.04
C ALA A 226 -15.53 17.09 23.49
N ARG A 227 -15.08 15.83 23.47
CA ARG A 227 -15.84 14.67 23.95
C ARG A 227 -15.67 14.39 25.45
N GLY A 228 -14.85 15.17 26.16
CA GLY A 228 -14.62 14.99 27.60
C GLY A 228 -13.91 13.68 27.97
N LEU A 229 -13.14 13.12 27.03
CA LEU A 229 -12.40 11.86 27.18
C LEU A 229 -11.04 12.04 27.88
N ASP A 230 -10.73 13.27 28.26
CA ASP A 230 -9.51 13.70 28.97
C ASP A 230 -9.64 13.55 30.51
N LYS A 231 -10.70 12.89 31.00
CA LYS A 231 -11.05 12.73 32.42
C LYS A 231 -11.22 11.27 32.84
#